data_AF-A0A1M3SZS4-F1
#
_entry.id   AF-A0A1M3SZS4-F1
#
_cell.length_a   1.000
_cell.length_b   1.000
_cell.length_c   1.000
_cell.angle_alpha   90.00
_cell.angle_beta   90.00
_cell.angle_gamma   90.00
#
_symmetry.space_group_name_H-M   'P 1'
#
loop_
_entity.id
_entity.type
_entity.pdbx_description
1 polymer ?
#
loop_
_entity_poly.entity_id
_entity_poly.type
_entity_poly.pdbx_seq_one_letter_code
_entity_poly.pdbx_strand_id
1 'polypeptide(L)'
;MSCLASIILLWDGMREWLTIAFIGVERGPDDLVVTCLRDRFRDRLLWSNFKAIGQPALVAVARAGWHIQSLDDIANSIREGRFDELELERARENAKEKLAWINRLSHNMASLQGLDTLKKILANSSINVICPPCLKGFSRADSLYAHFREVGKTDQMHASLAMKQTNFVTFHAYYEMAIGAPIPSSELRHGHKCFETWFIIEHYRRDAENGEEHPDTLLSELFDFNALDDYEPTSV
;
A
#
# COMPACT_ATOMS: atom_id res chain seq x y z
N MET A 1 -6.91 11.52 -19.56
CA MET A 1 -7.48 10.39 -18.80
C MET A 1 -7.02 9.05 -19.37
N SER A 2 -5.71 8.75 -19.36
CA SER A 2 -5.21 7.46 -19.85
C SER A 2 -3.89 6.95 -19.21
N CYS A 3 -3.25 7.69 -18.30
CA CYS A 3 -1.96 7.24 -17.74
C CYS A 3 -2.08 6.24 -16.57
N LEU A 4 -3.17 6.28 -15.80
CA LEU A 4 -3.33 5.38 -14.63
C LEU A 4 -3.69 3.95 -15.02
N ALA A 5 -4.38 3.75 -16.16
CA ALA A 5 -4.73 2.43 -16.66
C ALA A 5 -3.48 1.64 -17.11
N SER A 6 -2.47 2.33 -17.65
CA SER A 6 -1.22 1.70 -18.10
C SER A 6 -0.37 1.16 -16.95
N ILE A 7 -0.40 1.82 -15.79
CA ILE A 7 0.36 1.40 -14.59
C ILE A 7 -0.27 0.14 -13.97
N ILE A 8 -1.60 0.07 -13.92
CA ILE A 8 -2.34 -1.08 -13.36
C ILE A 8 -2.22 -2.31 -14.26
N LEU A 9 -2.30 -2.13 -15.59
CA LEU A 9 -2.14 -3.23 -16.56
C LEU A 9 -0.69 -3.75 -16.63
N LEU A 10 0.30 -2.95 -16.25
CA LEU A 10 1.69 -3.42 -16.19
C LEU A 10 1.90 -4.47 -15.10
N TRP A 11 1.19 -4.41 -13.97
CA TRP A 11 1.48 -5.31 -12.84
C TRP A 11 0.79 -6.67 -12.92
N ASP A 12 -0.42 -6.75 -13.47
CA ASP A 12 -1.17 -8.01 -13.54
C ASP A 12 -0.62 -8.96 -14.64
N GLY A 13 0.01 -8.41 -15.68
CA GLY A 13 0.67 -9.17 -16.75
C GLY A 13 2.17 -9.47 -16.54
N MET A 14 2.80 -8.91 -15.50
CA MET A 14 4.27 -9.00 -15.30
C MET A 14 4.74 -10.16 -14.40
N ARG A 15 3.87 -11.06 -13.97
CA ARG A 15 4.29 -12.23 -13.17
C ARG A 15 5.03 -13.29 -13.98
N GLU A 16 4.93 -13.28 -15.31
CA GLU A 16 5.52 -14.33 -16.16
C GLU A 16 6.86 -13.95 -16.81
N TRP A 17 7.36 -12.71 -16.70
CA TRP A 17 8.46 -12.23 -17.56
C TRP A 17 9.57 -11.40 -16.89
N LEU A 18 10.03 -11.74 -15.69
CA LEU A 18 11.24 -11.12 -15.14
C LEU A 18 12.27 -12.13 -14.64
N THR A 19 13.03 -12.61 -15.60
CA THR A 19 14.17 -13.52 -15.45
C THR A 19 15.40 -12.86 -14.81
N ILE A 20 15.36 -11.55 -14.48
CA ILE A 20 16.53 -10.79 -13.99
C ILE A 20 16.19 -10.07 -12.69
N ALA A 21 16.98 -10.30 -11.64
CA ALA A 21 16.94 -9.55 -10.39
C ALA A 21 18.27 -8.84 -10.15
N PHE A 22 18.23 -7.54 -9.89
CA PHE A 22 19.40 -6.77 -9.45
C PHE A 22 19.61 -7.00 -7.94
N ILE A 23 20.80 -7.41 -7.52
CA ILE A 23 21.11 -7.72 -6.12
C ILE A 23 21.92 -6.59 -5.49
N GLY A 24 22.89 -6.04 -6.22
CA GLY A 24 23.75 -5.00 -5.69
C GLY A 24 24.87 -4.63 -6.65
N VAL A 25 25.68 -3.67 -6.22
CA VAL A 25 26.77 -3.13 -7.01
C VAL A 25 27.99 -2.83 -6.15
N GLU A 26 29.16 -3.06 -6.73
CA GLU A 26 30.47 -2.89 -6.13
C GLU A 26 31.40 -2.15 -7.10
N ARG A 27 32.45 -1.53 -6.55
CA ARG A 27 33.51 -0.92 -7.35
C ARG A 27 34.33 -2.01 -8.06
N GLY A 28 34.42 -1.94 -9.38
CA GLY A 28 35.40 -2.70 -10.16
C GLY A 28 36.65 -1.88 -10.47
N PRO A 29 37.63 -2.47 -11.18
CA PRO A 29 38.86 -1.79 -11.58
C PRO A 29 38.59 -0.60 -12.52
N ASP A 30 37.71 -0.80 -13.51
CA ASP A 30 37.47 0.17 -14.60
C ASP A 30 36.00 0.58 -14.75
N ASP A 31 35.07 -0.14 -14.12
CA ASP A 31 33.63 0.12 -14.18
C ASP A 31 32.96 -0.42 -12.90
N LEU A 32 31.69 -0.10 -12.67
CA LEU A 32 30.90 -0.74 -11.62
C LEU A 32 30.67 -2.22 -11.96
N VAL A 33 30.71 -3.08 -10.94
CA VAL A 33 30.38 -4.50 -11.05
C VAL A 33 29.02 -4.73 -10.42
N VAL A 34 28.03 -5.04 -11.24
CA VAL A 34 26.69 -5.44 -10.82
C VAL A 34 26.66 -6.91 -10.49
N THR A 35 26.13 -7.24 -9.32
CA THR A 35 25.70 -8.59 -8.98
C THR A 35 24.22 -8.73 -9.28
N CYS A 36 23.86 -9.70 -10.11
CA CYS A 36 22.47 -9.96 -10.48
C CYS A 36 22.15 -11.46 -10.46
N LEU A 37 20.88 -11.80 -10.34
CA LEU A 37 20.38 -13.14 -10.60
C LEU A 37 19.75 -13.14 -11.99
N ARG A 38 20.21 -14.02 -12.87
CA ARG A 38 19.58 -14.25 -14.16
C ARG A 38 19.12 -15.71 -14.22
N ASP A 39 17.80 -15.90 -14.28
CA ASP A 39 17.12 -17.18 -14.06
C ASP A 39 17.48 -17.77 -12.68
N ARG A 40 18.36 -18.78 -12.63
CA ARG A 40 18.84 -19.40 -11.39
C ARG A 40 20.30 -19.13 -11.06
N PHE A 41 21.01 -18.39 -11.91
CA PHE A 41 22.45 -18.18 -11.78
C PHE A 41 22.75 -16.77 -11.29
N ARG A 42 23.68 -16.67 -10.34
CA ARG A 42 24.24 -15.37 -9.94
C ARG A 42 25.35 -15.01 -10.90
N ASP A 43 25.17 -13.90 -11.60
CA ASP A 43 26.14 -13.34 -12.53
C ASP A 43 26.71 -12.05 -11.95
N ARG A 44 28.01 -11.81 -12.23
CA ARG A 44 28.67 -10.52 -12.00
C ARG A 44 29.02 -9.93 -13.36
N LEU A 45 28.47 -8.76 -13.65
CA LEU A 45 28.62 -8.09 -14.93
C LEU A 45 29.10 -6.66 -14.70
N LEU A 46 29.93 -6.14 -15.61
CA LEU A 46 30.19 -4.71 -15.65
C LEU A 46 28.88 -3.96 -15.90
N TRP A 47 28.74 -2.76 -15.34
CA TRP A 47 27.54 -1.94 -15.48
C TRP A 47 27.19 -1.69 -16.95
N SER A 48 28.18 -1.38 -17.78
CA SER A 48 28.06 -1.31 -19.23
C SER A 48 27.42 -2.57 -19.86
N ASN A 49 27.91 -3.76 -19.51
CA ASN A 49 27.39 -5.03 -20.00
C ASN A 49 25.99 -5.35 -19.45
N PHE A 50 25.72 -4.98 -18.19
CA PHE A 50 24.41 -5.15 -17.58
C PHE A 50 23.35 -4.28 -18.26
N LYS A 51 23.68 -3.01 -18.57
CA LYS A 51 22.81 -2.12 -19.35
C LYS A 51 22.56 -2.64 -20.76
N ALA A 52 23.55 -3.27 -21.39
CA ALA A 52 23.41 -3.83 -22.74
C ALA A 52 22.35 -4.96 -22.84
N ILE A 53 21.91 -5.53 -21.72
CA ILE A 53 20.77 -6.47 -21.68
C ILE A 53 19.45 -5.75 -22.05
N GLY A 54 19.38 -4.44 -21.85
CA GLY A 54 18.24 -3.61 -22.20
C GLY A 54 17.21 -3.45 -21.09
N GLN A 55 15.98 -3.13 -21.48
CA GLN A 55 14.90 -2.72 -20.57
C GLN A 55 14.65 -3.67 -19.38
N PRO A 56 14.67 -5.01 -19.53
CA PRO A 56 14.47 -5.90 -18.38
C PRO A 56 15.48 -5.70 -17.25
N ALA A 57 16.74 -5.41 -17.59
CA ALA A 57 17.80 -5.14 -16.61
C ALA A 57 17.64 -3.77 -15.94
N LEU A 58 17.26 -2.75 -16.71
CA LEU A 58 16.99 -1.40 -16.18
C LEU A 58 15.78 -1.38 -15.23
N VAL A 59 14.72 -2.12 -15.58
CA VAL A 59 13.55 -2.31 -14.70
C VAL A 59 13.96 -3.01 -13.41
N ALA A 60 14.85 -4.00 -13.45
CA ALA A 60 15.34 -4.68 -12.26
C ALA A 60 16.12 -3.75 -11.32
N VAL A 61 16.89 -2.80 -11.86
CA VAL A 61 17.59 -1.75 -11.10
C VAL A 61 16.59 -0.83 -10.39
N ALA A 62 15.61 -0.32 -11.12
CA ALA A 62 14.58 0.55 -10.57
C ALA A 62 13.76 -0.15 -9.47
N ARG A 63 13.42 -1.43 -9.68
CA ARG A 63 12.73 -2.26 -8.66
C ARG A 63 13.56 -2.51 -7.42
N ALA A 64 14.88 -2.56 -7.54
CA ALA A 64 15.79 -2.65 -6.42
C ALA A 64 15.98 -1.29 -5.69
N GLY A 65 15.23 -0.25 -6.06
CA GLY A 65 15.28 1.08 -5.45
C GLY A 65 16.39 1.98 -6.00
N TRP A 66 17.17 1.52 -6.98
CA TRP A 66 18.29 2.28 -7.53
C TRP A 66 17.84 3.26 -8.62
N HIS A 67 18.56 4.38 -8.71
CA HIS A 67 18.43 5.32 -9.81
C HIS A 67 19.50 5.04 -10.86
N ILE A 68 19.08 4.83 -12.12
CA ILE A 68 19.98 4.43 -13.22
C ILE A 68 21.04 5.51 -13.45
N GLN A 69 20.64 6.79 -13.46
CA GLN A 69 21.60 7.89 -13.64
C GLN A 69 22.66 7.92 -12.54
N SER A 70 22.30 7.62 -11.29
CA SER A 70 23.28 7.61 -10.20
C SER A 70 24.32 6.51 -10.39
N LEU A 71 23.92 5.36 -10.94
CA LEU A 71 24.88 4.31 -11.31
C LEU A 71 25.75 4.72 -12.50
N ASP A 72 25.19 5.45 -13.47
CA ASP A 72 25.95 5.99 -14.61
C ASP A 72 27.00 7.01 -14.16
N ASP A 73 26.64 7.93 -13.26
CA ASP A 73 27.53 8.95 -12.72
C ASP A 73 28.68 8.31 -11.94
N ILE A 74 28.40 7.35 -11.07
CA ILE A 74 29.43 6.62 -10.32
C ILE A 74 30.34 5.82 -11.27
N ALA A 75 29.78 5.16 -12.28
CA ALA A 75 30.56 4.42 -13.29
C ALA A 75 31.48 5.36 -14.10
N ASN A 76 31.01 6.57 -14.44
CA ASN A 76 31.84 7.60 -15.07
C ASN A 76 32.99 8.02 -14.15
N SER A 77 32.69 8.31 -12.87
CA SER A 77 33.69 8.67 -11.86
C SER A 77 34.78 7.59 -11.69
N ILE A 78 34.44 6.31 -11.77
CA ILE A 78 35.42 5.20 -11.76
C ILE A 78 36.33 5.29 -12.99
N ARG A 79 35.75 5.39 -14.19
CA ARG A 79 36.51 5.46 -15.45
C ARG A 79 37.45 6.66 -15.51
N GLU A 80 37.06 7.76 -14.89
CA GLU A 80 37.87 8.98 -14.83
C GLU A 80 38.86 9.01 -13.67
N GLY A 81 38.90 7.96 -12.84
CA GLY A 81 39.79 7.87 -11.67
C GLY A 81 39.43 8.82 -10.53
N ARG A 82 38.20 9.35 -10.51
CA ARG A 82 37.69 10.31 -9.51
C ARG A 82 36.69 9.70 -8.52
N PHE A 83 36.62 8.37 -8.46
CA PHE A 83 35.66 7.66 -7.62
C PHE A 83 35.83 7.99 -6.12
N ASP A 84 34.70 8.29 -5.48
CA ASP A 84 34.56 8.43 -4.03
C ASP A 84 33.69 7.29 -3.48
N GLU A 85 34.23 6.50 -2.55
CA GLU A 85 33.49 5.40 -1.92
C GLU A 85 32.27 5.93 -1.13
N LEU A 86 32.34 7.15 -0.59
CA LEU A 86 31.21 7.78 0.10
C LEU A 86 30.05 8.11 -0.83
N GLU A 87 30.30 8.29 -2.13
CA GLU A 87 29.24 8.49 -3.13
C GLU A 87 28.47 7.18 -3.35
N LEU A 88 29.19 6.07 -3.47
CA LEU A 88 28.59 4.75 -3.62
C LEU A 88 27.80 4.32 -2.38
N GLU A 89 28.32 4.58 -1.18
CA GLU A 89 27.60 4.23 0.06
C GLU A 89 26.34 5.07 0.23
N ARG A 90 26.37 6.37 -0.10
CA ARG A 90 25.16 7.21 -0.12
C ARG A 90 24.14 6.70 -1.14
N ALA A 91 24.58 6.28 -2.32
CA ALA A 91 23.69 5.70 -3.32
C ALA A 91 23.05 4.39 -2.83
N ARG A 92 23.78 3.53 -2.10
CA ARG A 92 23.25 2.32 -1.47
C ARG A 92 22.16 2.66 -0.44
N GLU A 93 22.41 3.64 0.43
CA GLU A 93 21.45 4.00 1.47
C GLU A 93 20.17 4.59 0.87
N ASN A 94 20.29 5.51 -0.09
CA ASN A 94 19.16 6.04 -0.84
C ASN A 94 18.35 4.92 -1.53
N ALA A 95 19.03 3.92 -2.10
CA ALA A 95 18.36 2.79 -2.73
C ALA A 95 17.59 1.92 -1.71
N LYS A 96 18.14 1.70 -0.50
CA LYS A 96 17.44 0.98 0.58
C LYS A 96 16.19 1.73 1.03
N GLU A 97 16.30 3.04 1.26
CA GLU A 97 15.15 3.86 1.67
C GLU A 97 14.04 3.83 0.62
N LYS A 98 14.41 3.97 -0.65
CA LYS A 98 13.46 3.89 -1.77
C LYS A 98 12.84 2.51 -1.91
N LEU A 99 13.62 1.44 -1.76
CA LEU A 99 13.11 0.07 -1.77
C LEU A 99 12.12 -0.17 -0.61
N ALA A 100 12.44 0.31 0.59
CA ALA A 100 11.53 0.23 1.73
C ALA A 100 10.20 0.95 1.45
N TRP A 101 10.27 2.12 0.81
CA TRP A 101 9.08 2.85 0.37
C TRP A 101 8.26 2.09 -0.69
N ILE A 102 8.91 1.53 -1.72
CA ILE A 102 8.25 0.69 -2.75
C ILE A 102 7.56 -0.51 -2.12
N ASN A 103 8.21 -1.16 -1.15
CA ASN A 103 7.64 -2.29 -0.43
C ASN A 103 6.43 -1.87 0.39
N ARG A 104 6.50 -0.74 1.12
CA ARG A 104 5.34 -0.19 1.85
C ARG A 104 4.16 0.09 0.93
N LEU A 105 4.39 0.70 -0.23
CA LEU A 105 3.33 0.88 -1.22
C LEU A 105 2.74 -0.44 -1.71
N SER A 106 3.58 -1.42 -2.01
CA SER A 106 3.13 -2.73 -2.48
C SER A 106 2.29 -3.45 -1.42
N HIS A 107 2.68 -3.35 -0.15
CA HIS A 107 1.89 -3.84 0.98
C HIS A 107 0.56 -3.11 1.11
N ASN A 108 0.54 -1.77 0.97
CA ASN A 108 -0.68 -0.97 1.02
C ASN A 108 -1.60 -1.28 -0.17
N MET A 109 -1.06 -1.51 -1.37
CA MET A 109 -1.87 -1.90 -2.52
C MET A 109 -2.43 -3.33 -2.38
N ALA A 110 -1.64 -4.26 -1.84
CA ALA A 110 -2.11 -5.61 -1.52
C ALA A 110 -3.20 -5.60 -0.44
N SER A 111 -3.08 -4.73 0.57
CA SER A 111 -4.11 -4.55 1.59
C SER A 111 -5.39 -3.92 1.01
N LEU A 112 -5.28 -2.98 0.07
CA LEU A 112 -6.42 -2.42 -0.67
C LEU A 112 -7.13 -3.47 -1.55
N GLN A 113 -6.38 -4.33 -2.26
CA GLN A 113 -6.97 -5.46 -3.02
C GLN A 113 -7.66 -6.48 -2.09
N GLY A 114 -7.05 -6.76 -0.94
CA GLY A 114 -7.65 -7.59 0.10
C GLY A 114 -8.97 -7.00 0.60
N LEU A 115 -9.00 -5.67 0.80
CA LEU A 115 -10.19 -4.93 1.22
C LEU A 115 -11.30 -5.00 0.17
N ASP A 116 -11.02 -4.81 -1.11
CA ASP A 116 -12.02 -4.95 -2.18
C ASP A 116 -12.59 -6.37 -2.29
N THR A 117 -11.74 -7.37 -2.07
CA THR A 117 -12.18 -8.78 -2.03
C THR A 117 -13.09 -9.02 -0.83
N LEU A 118 -12.71 -8.53 0.35
CA LEU A 118 -13.54 -8.58 1.56
C LEU A 118 -14.89 -7.87 1.36
N LYS A 119 -14.89 -6.72 0.69
CA LYS A 119 -16.11 -5.99 0.33
C LYS A 119 -17.06 -6.84 -0.52
N LYS A 120 -16.53 -7.52 -1.54
CA LYS A 120 -17.32 -8.43 -2.40
C LYS A 120 -17.87 -9.63 -1.62
N ILE A 121 -17.08 -10.21 -0.71
CA ILE A 121 -17.53 -11.32 0.15
C ILE A 121 -18.68 -10.84 1.05
N LEU A 122 -18.52 -9.70 1.71
CA LEU A 122 -19.54 -9.13 2.60
C LEU A 122 -20.82 -8.80 1.86
N ALA A 123 -20.73 -8.22 0.65
CA ALA A 123 -21.89 -7.92 -0.19
C ALA A 123 -22.69 -9.18 -0.60
N ASN A 124 -22.02 -10.33 -0.73
CA ASN A 124 -22.65 -11.61 -1.03
C ASN A 124 -22.99 -12.45 0.22
N SER A 125 -22.66 -11.93 1.41
CA SER A 125 -22.97 -12.59 2.67
C SER A 125 -24.38 -12.21 3.14
N SER A 126 -24.91 -12.98 4.10
CA SER A 126 -26.15 -12.61 4.78
C SER A 126 -25.93 -11.56 5.89
N ILE A 127 -24.75 -10.93 6.02
CA ILE A 127 -24.45 -9.99 7.12
C ILE A 127 -24.89 -8.59 6.71
N ASN A 128 -25.99 -8.13 7.29
CA ASN A 128 -26.57 -6.82 6.97
C ASN A 128 -26.34 -5.78 8.08
N VAL A 129 -26.27 -6.22 9.33
CA VAL A 129 -26.02 -5.34 10.47
C VAL A 129 -24.95 -5.93 11.40
N ILE A 130 -24.19 -5.07 12.06
CA ILE A 130 -23.09 -5.44 12.94
C ILE A 130 -23.29 -4.84 14.32
N CYS A 131 -23.01 -5.63 15.35
CA CYS A 131 -22.84 -5.15 16.73
C CYS A 131 -21.47 -4.45 16.86
N PRO A 132 -21.40 -3.12 17.09
CA PRO A 132 -20.12 -2.42 17.10
C PRO A 132 -19.15 -2.83 18.23
N PRO A 133 -19.61 -3.16 19.46
CA PRO A 133 -18.72 -3.68 20.51
C PRO A 133 -18.07 -5.02 20.19
N CYS A 134 -18.79 -5.94 19.52
CA CYS A 134 -18.33 -7.32 19.30
C CYS A 134 -17.88 -7.61 17.88
N LEU A 135 -18.14 -6.70 16.93
CA LEU A 135 -18.03 -6.92 15.48
C LEU A 135 -18.78 -8.16 14.98
N LYS A 136 -19.79 -8.61 15.73
CA LYS A 136 -20.62 -9.75 15.36
C LYS A 136 -21.65 -9.33 14.33
N GLY A 137 -21.67 -10.03 13.19
CA GLY A 137 -22.62 -9.82 12.10
C GLY A 137 -23.95 -10.54 12.31
N PHE A 138 -25.02 -9.91 11.85
CA PHE A 138 -26.40 -10.44 11.86
C PHE A 138 -27.08 -10.14 10.53
N SER A 139 -28.00 -11.03 10.13
CA SER A 139 -28.77 -10.83 8.89
C SER A 139 -29.93 -9.86 9.03
N ARG A 140 -30.43 -9.67 10.25
CA ARG A 140 -31.60 -8.84 10.51
C ARG A 140 -31.42 -8.02 11.78
N ALA A 141 -32.05 -6.84 11.79
CA ALA A 141 -31.99 -5.91 12.91
C ALA A 141 -32.66 -6.45 14.18
N ASP A 142 -33.73 -7.22 14.07
CA ASP A 142 -34.40 -7.83 15.22
C ASP A 142 -33.49 -8.84 15.95
N SER A 143 -32.69 -9.61 15.20
CA SER A 143 -31.67 -10.49 15.78
C SER A 143 -30.57 -9.70 16.49
N LEU A 144 -30.15 -8.56 15.93
CA LEU A 144 -29.20 -7.65 16.57
C LEU A 144 -29.77 -7.06 17.88
N TYR A 145 -31.01 -6.58 17.86
CA TYR A 145 -31.65 -6.05 19.08
C TYR A 145 -31.92 -7.13 20.13
N ALA A 146 -32.20 -8.37 19.72
CA ALA A 146 -32.26 -9.50 20.64
C ALA A 146 -30.88 -9.77 21.27
N HIS A 147 -29.80 -9.71 20.49
CA HIS A 147 -28.44 -9.80 21.00
C HIS A 147 -28.11 -8.69 22.01
N PHE A 148 -28.47 -7.44 21.73
CA PHE A 148 -28.30 -6.34 22.69
C PHE A 148 -29.02 -6.59 24.01
N ARG A 149 -30.25 -7.11 23.98
CA ARG A 149 -31.02 -7.42 25.19
C ARG A 149 -30.45 -8.59 25.96
N GLU A 150 -29.98 -9.63 25.28
CA GLU A 150 -29.43 -10.82 25.93
C GLU A 150 -28.07 -10.52 26.58
N VAL A 151 -27.14 -9.92 25.84
CA VAL A 151 -25.81 -9.57 26.37
C VAL A 151 -25.88 -8.37 27.31
N GLY A 152 -26.83 -7.47 27.08
CA GLY A 152 -27.09 -6.29 27.92
C GLY A 152 -27.55 -6.62 29.35
N LYS A 153 -27.89 -7.87 29.66
CA LYS A 153 -28.14 -8.31 31.04
C LYS A 153 -26.88 -8.24 31.90
N THR A 154 -25.70 -8.35 31.27
CA THR A 154 -24.40 -8.38 31.95
C THR A 154 -23.44 -7.29 31.48
N ASP A 155 -23.68 -6.68 30.31
CA ASP A 155 -22.81 -5.67 29.72
C ASP A 155 -23.53 -4.35 29.43
N GLN A 156 -23.05 -3.27 30.03
CA GLN A 156 -23.66 -1.95 29.91
C GLN A 156 -23.53 -1.38 28.49
N MET A 157 -22.47 -1.72 27.76
CA MET A 157 -22.28 -1.26 26.37
C MET A 157 -23.41 -1.76 25.47
N HIS A 158 -23.72 -3.06 25.53
CA HIS A 158 -24.81 -3.67 24.77
C HIS A 158 -26.19 -3.19 25.24
N ALA A 159 -26.38 -3.02 26.55
CA ALA A 159 -27.62 -2.52 27.11
C ALA A 159 -27.96 -1.12 26.56
N SER A 160 -27.00 -0.20 26.57
CA SER A 160 -27.17 1.16 26.07
C SER A 160 -27.47 1.22 24.57
N LEU A 161 -26.93 0.28 23.77
CA LEU A 161 -27.20 0.21 22.33
C LEU A 161 -28.65 -0.19 21.99
N ALA A 162 -29.35 -0.87 22.89
CA ALA A 162 -30.77 -1.15 22.76
C ALA A 162 -31.66 0.08 23.03
N MET A 163 -31.13 1.14 23.65
CA MET A 163 -31.92 2.28 24.15
C MET A 163 -32.17 3.39 23.12
N LYS A 164 -31.83 3.19 21.84
CA LYS A 164 -31.94 4.25 20.80
C LYS A 164 -33.30 4.96 20.78
N GLN A 165 -34.39 4.24 21.00
CA GLN A 165 -35.75 4.80 20.98
C GLN A 165 -36.21 5.38 22.32
N THR A 166 -35.68 4.90 23.44
CA THR A 166 -36.12 5.28 24.79
C THR A 166 -35.23 6.34 25.42
N ASN A 167 -33.92 6.32 25.13
CA ASN A 167 -32.94 7.28 25.61
C ASN A 167 -31.82 7.45 24.56
N PHE A 168 -32.06 8.37 23.63
CA PHE A 168 -31.13 8.65 22.54
C PHE A 168 -29.78 9.18 23.05
N VAL A 169 -29.76 9.99 24.11
CA VAL A 169 -28.54 10.58 24.67
C VAL A 169 -27.60 9.49 25.18
N THR A 170 -28.13 8.55 25.97
CA THR A 170 -27.35 7.40 26.46
C THR A 170 -26.92 6.49 25.32
N PHE A 171 -27.83 6.22 24.38
CA PHE A 171 -27.49 5.43 23.19
C PHE A 171 -26.34 6.05 22.40
N HIS A 172 -26.40 7.36 22.11
CA HIS A 172 -25.44 8.06 21.26
C HIS A 172 -24.04 8.08 21.89
N ALA A 173 -23.93 8.43 23.18
CA ALA A 173 -22.65 8.41 23.89
C ALA A 173 -21.98 7.02 23.87
N TYR A 174 -22.76 5.97 24.17
CA TYR A 174 -22.22 4.61 24.14
C TYR A 174 -21.96 4.12 22.71
N TYR A 175 -22.70 4.61 21.72
CA TYR A 175 -22.47 4.29 20.31
C TYR A 175 -21.13 4.87 19.82
N GLU A 176 -20.79 6.11 20.17
CA GLU A 176 -19.50 6.71 19.83
C GLU A 176 -18.34 5.95 20.49
N MET A 177 -18.48 5.61 21.79
CA MET A 177 -17.55 4.70 22.46
C MET A 177 -17.51 3.32 21.78
N ALA A 178 -18.65 2.87 21.23
CA ALA A 178 -18.80 1.58 20.56
C ALA A 178 -18.06 1.50 19.22
N ILE A 179 -17.87 2.65 18.58
CA ILE A 179 -17.21 2.80 17.27
C ILE A 179 -15.75 3.24 17.44
N GLY A 180 -15.44 3.95 18.53
CA GLY A 180 -14.14 4.58 18.75
C GLY A 180 -13.95 5.89 18.00
N ALA A 181 -15.05 6.53 17.55
CA ALA A 181 -15.02 7.82 16.87
C ALA A 181 -16.23 8.68 17.29
N PRO A 182 -16.06 10.00 17.41
CA PRO A 182 -17.19 10.92 17.53
C PRO A 182 -17.96 10.93 16.20
N ILE A 183 -19.29 10.84 16.27
CA ILE A 183 -20.18 10.88 15.10
C ILE A 183 -21.29 11.88 15.41
N PRO A 184 -21.39 13.01 14.69
CA PRO A 184 -22.46 13.96 14.87
C PRO A 184 -23.83 13.27 14.81
N SER A 185 -24.72 13.59 15.75
CA SER A 185 -26.07 13.00 15.79
C SER A 185 -26.85 13.19 14.48
N SER A 186 -26.55 14.24 13.72
CA SER A 186 -27.11 14.53 12.39
C SER A 186 -26.66 13.56 11.29
N GLU A 187 -25.48 12.96 11.43
CA GLU A 187 -24.91 12.00 10.48
C GLU A 187 -25.32 10.56 10.80
N LEU A 188 -25.83 10.33 12.01
CA LEU A 188 -26.26 9.02 12.45
C LEU A 188 -27.53 8.58 11.73
N ARG A 189 -27.44 7.51 10.94
CA ARG A 189 -28.60 7.00 10.19
C ARG A 189 -29.75 6.58 11.11
N HIS A 190 -30.97 6.84 10.63
CA HIS A 190 -32.21 6.57 11.36
C HIS A 190 -32.47 5.08 11.58
N GLY A 191 -33.12 4.74 12.69
CA GLY A 191 -33.48 3.34 13.01
C GLY A 191 -32.27 2.43 13.17
N HIS A 192 -32.34 1.20 12.62
CA HIS A 192 -31.24 0.25 12.67
C HIS A 192 -30.12 0.54 11.65
N LYS A 193 -30.31 1.52 10.76
CA LYS A 193 -29.37 1.79 9.65
C LYS A 193 -27.99 2.23 10.12
N CYS A 194 -27.88 2.79 11.31
CA CYS A 194 -26.57 3.07 11.92
C CYS A 194 -25.79 1.81 12.27
N PHE A 195 -26.41 0.63 12.26
CA PHE A 195 -25.73 -0.64 12.45
C PHE A 195 -25.49 -1.39 11.15
N GLU A 196 -25.85 -0.83 9.99
CA GLU A 196 -25.60 -1.47 8.69
C GLU A 196 -24.11 -1.75 8.51
N THR A 197 -23.78 -2.92 7.95
CA THR A 197 -22.40 -3.40 7.76
C THR A 197 -21.49 -2.32 7.18
N TRP A 198 -21.93 -1.65 6.12
CA TRP A 198 -21.16 -0.61 5.44
C TRP A 198 -20.95 0.64 6.28
N PHE A 199 -21.99 1.07 7.01
CA PHE A 199 -21.88 2.23 7.90
C PHE A 199 -20.86 1.98 9.02
N ILE A 200 -20.89 0.77 9.60
CA ILE A 200 -19.91 0.38 10.63
C ILE A 200 -18.49 0.34 10.06
N ILE A 201 -18.27 -0.32 8.91
CA ILE A 201 -16.93 -0.41 8.29
C ILE A 201 -16.33 0.97 8.02
N GLU A 202 -17.13 1.92 7.52
CA GLU A 202 -16.66 3.26 7.19
C GLU A 202 -16.22 4.06 8.43
N HIS A 203 -16.95 3.91 9.55
CA HIS A 203 -16.81 4.76 10.73
C HIS A 203 -16.06 4.10 11.90
N TYR A 204 -15.82 2.79 11.87
CA TYR A 204 -15.12 2.07 12.95
C TYR A 204 -13.67 2.54 13.06
N ARG A 205 -13.28 3.00 14.25
CA ARG A 205 -11.95 3.56 14.56
C ARG A 205 -11.39 3.09 15.90
N ARG A 206 -12.06 2.19 16.62
CA ARG A 206 -11.57 1.67 17.91
C ARG A 206 -10.16 1.08 17.82
N ASP A 207 -9.83 0.45 16.69
CA ASP A 207 -8.54 -0.21 16.48
C ASP A 207 -7.58 0.62 15.62
N ALA A 208 -7.93 1.86 15.29
CA ALA A 208 -7.03 2.76 14.55
C ALA A 208 -5.90 3.19 15.50
N GLU A 209 -4.73 2.56 15.34
CA GLU A 209 -3.49 3.07 15.92
C GLU A 209 -3.31 4.54 15.51
N ASN A 210 -2.91 5.37 16.48
CA ASN A 210 -2.82 6.82 16.34
C ASN A 210 -1.99 7.23 15.10
N GLY A 211 -2.65 7.85 14.12
CA GLY A 211 -2.09 8.83 13.18
C GLY A 211 -1.14 8.33 12.10
N GLU A 212 -1.63 8.20 10.85
CA GLU A 212 -0.81 8.45 9.65
C GLU A 212 -1.64 9.20 8.59
N GLU A 213 -1.01 10.22 7.99
CA GLU A 213 -1.56 11.14 7.00
C GLU A 213 -1.73 10.51 5.61
N HIS A 214 -2.63 11.10 4.82
CA HIS A 214 -3.16 10.61 3.54
C HIS A 214 -2.09 10.61 2.41
N PRO A 215 -1.92 9.50 1.65
CA PRO A 215 -0.80 9.29 0.71
C PRO A 215 -0.93 9.95 -0.69
N ASP A 216 -1.97 10.75 -0.94
CA ASP A 216 -2.32 11.14 -2.32
C ASP A 216 -1.48 12.28 -2.91
N THR A 217 -0.78 13.07 -2.08
CA THR A 217 -0.03 14.25 -2.55
C THR A 217 1.39 13.89 -3.05
N LEU A 218 1.96 12.75 -2.66
CA LEU A 218 3.36 12.39 -2.93
C LEU A 218 3.58 11.61 -4.25
N LEU A 219 2.51 11.11 -4.88
CA LEU A 219 2.60 10.32 -6.11
C LEU A 219 2.97 11.17 -7.35
N SER A 220 2.68 12.47 -7.33
CA SER A 220 2.96 13.37 -8.45
C SER A 220 4.43 13.79 -8.54
N GLU A 221 5.19 13.72 -7.46
CA GLU A 221 6.60 14.14 -7.41
C GLU A 221 7.57 13.06 -7.93
N LEU A 222 7.14 11.79 -7.97
CA LEU A 222 7.99 10.66 -8.34
C LEU A 222 8.03 10.33 -9.83
N PHE A 223 7.12 10.91 -10.62
CA PHE A 223 6.89 10.54 -12.00
C PHE A 223 6.70 11.76 -12.89
N ASP A 224 7.73 12.61 -12.98
CA ASP A 224 7.84 13.55 -14.10
C ASP A 224 8.28 12.77 -15.35
N PHE A 225 7.31 12.16 -16.03
CA PHE A 225 7.51 11.38 -17.25
C PHE A 225 7.97 12.23 -18.45
N ASN A 226 8.05 13.56 -18.32
CA ASN A 226 8.52 14.43 -19.40
C ASN A 226 10.03 14.31 -19.66
N ALA A 227 10.79 13.61 -18.80
CA ALA A 227 12.25 13.45 -18.94
C ALA A 227 12.68 12.17 -19.70
N LEU A 228 11.74 11.32 -20.13
CA LEU A 228 12.04 10.00 -20.73
C LEU A 228 11.83 9.92 -22.25
N ASP A 229 11.30 10.97 -22.89
CA ASP A 229 11.05 10.99 -24.34
C ASP A 229 12.26 11.50 -25.17
N ASP A 230 13.36 11.93 -24.55
CA ASP A 230 14.51 12.52 -25.26
C ASP A 230 15.67 11.55 -25.59
N TYR A 231 15.53 10.25 -25.37
CA TYR A 231 16.57 9.28 -25.77
C TYR A 231 16.36 8.80 -27.21
N GLU A 232 16.73 9.64 -28.19
CA GLU A 232 17.00 9.16 -29.55
C GLU A 232 18.27 8.29 -29.56
N PRO A 233 18.21 7.05 -30.10
CA PRO A 233 19.41 6.26 -30.30
C PRO A 233 20.21 6.89 -31.45
N THR A 234 21.40 7.41 -31.15
CA THR A 234 22.35 7.78 -32.19
C THR A 234 22.80 6.53 -32.93
N SER A 235 22.21 6.31 -34.12
CA SER A 235 22.70 5.36 -35.10
C SER A 235 24.06 5.79 -35.63
N VAL A 236 24.98 4.81 -35.74
CA VAL A 236 26.27 4.90 -36.44
C VAL A 236 26.10 5.38 -37.87
#